data_AF-A0A2W5EB65-F1
#
_entry.id   AF-A0A2W5EB65-F1
#
_cell.length_a   1.000
_cell.length_b   1.000
_cell.length_c   1.000
_cell.angle_alpha   90.00
_cell.angle_beta   90.00
_cell.angle_gamma   90.00
#
_symmetry.space_group_name_H-M   'P 1'
#
loop_
_entity.id
_entity.type
_entity.pdbx_description
1 polymer ?
#
loop_
_entity_poly.entity_id
_entity_poly.type
_entity_poly.pdbx_seq_one_letter_code
_entity_poly.pdbx_strand_id
1 'polypeptide(L)' 'MKNVLTIFLIGISFGCIAKINAQMNLNSKQTDLVQIAALTGKGDLKKLPDALNKGLDDGWTIQEIKEMLIQVYAYAGF' A
#
# COMPACT_ATOMS: atom_id res chain seq x y z
N MET A 1 -7.56 -20.96 -45.17
CA MET A 1 -7.38 -21.65 -43.86
C MET A 1 -6.42 -20.89 -42.93
N LYS A 2 -5.25 -20.43 -43.42
CA LYS A 2 -4.27 -19.67 -42.62
C LYS A 2 -4.85 -18.40 -41.96
N ASN A 3 -5.64 -17.62 -42.70
CA ASN A 3 -6.20 -16.33 -42.22
C ASN A 3 -7.32 -16.50 -41.17
N VAL A 4 -8.04 -17.63 -41.19
CA VAL A 4 -9.10 -17.94 -40.20
C VAL A 4 -8.47 -18.30 -38.85
N LEU A 5 -7.34 -19.02 -38.87
CA LEU A 5 -6.55 -19.31 -37.67
C LEU A 5 -5.99 -18.03 -37.04
N THR A 6 -5.59 -17.05 -37.85
CA THR A 6 -5.06 -15.76 -37.37
C THR A 6 -6.14 -14.92 -36.67
N ILE A 7 -7.38 -14.93 -37.16
CA ILE A 7 -8.51 -14.19 -36.54
C ILE A 7 -8.87 -14.82 -35.18
N PHE A 8 -8.82 -16.15 -35.07
CA PHE A 8 -9.07 -16.86 -33.81
C PHE A 8 -7.98 -16.56 -32.75
N LEU A 9 -6.72 -16.46 -33.15
CA LEU A 9 -5.60 -16.09 -32.25
C LEU A 9 -5.71 -14.64 -31.72
N ILE A 10 -6.16 -13.69 -32.54
CA ILE A 10 -6.34 -12.29 -32.12
C ILE A 10 -7.50 -12.16 -31.12
N GLY A 11 -8.58 -12.94 -31.30
CA GLY A 11 -9.71 -12.97 -30.36
C GLY A 11 -9.33 -13.45 -28.96
N ILE A 12 -8.40 -14.40 -28.85
CA ILE A 12 -7.90 -14.90 -27.56
C ILE A 12 -7.10 -13.82 -26.82
N SER A 13 -6.29 -13.00 -27.52
CA SER A 13 -5.53 -11.90 -26.92
C SER A 13 -6.40 -10.81 -26.29
N PHE A 14 -7.60 -10.54 -26.82
CA PHE A 14 -8.51 -9.55 -26.23
C PHE A 14 -9.12 -10.03 -24.90
N GLY A 15 -9.34 -11.34 -24.72
CA GLY A 15 -9.95 -11.91 -23.50
C GLY A 15 -9.05 -11.85 -22.27
N CYS A 16 -7.73 -11.86 -22.44
CA CYS A 16 -6.77 -11.90 -21.33
C CYS A 16 -6.49 -10.53 -20.67
N ILE A 17 -6.81 -9.41 -21.33
CA ILE A 17 -6.47 -8.06 -20.82
C ILE A 17 -7.51 -7.55 -19.82
N ALA A 18 -8.71 -8.13 -19.79
CA ALA A 18 -9.85 -7.59 -19.02
C ALA A 18 -9.78 -7.82 -17.49
N LYS A 19 -8.80 -8.57 -16.96
CA LYS A 19 -8.69 -8.88 -15.52
C LYS A 19 -7.35 -8.47 -14.88
N ILE A 20 -6.74 -7.39 -15.33
CA ILE A 20 -5.61 -6.76 -14.62
C ILE A 20 -6.15 -5.59 -13.79
N ASN A 21 -6.94 -5.89 -12.77
CA ASN A 21 -7.26 -4.94 -11.71
C ASN A 21 -6.92 -5.62 -10.39
N ALA A 22 -5.61 -5.75 -10.14
CA ALA A 22 -5.11 -6.22 -8.87
C ALA A 22 -5.40 -5.11 -7.83
N GLN A 23 -6.53 -5.21 -7.14
CA GLN A 23 -6.79 -4.37 -5.97
C GLN A 23 -5.74 -4.71 -4.90
N MET A 24 -4.69 -3.90 -4.83
CA MET A 24 -3.73 -3.90 -3.73
C MET A 24 -4.39 -3.24 -2.51
N ASN A 25 -5.35 -3.94 -1.90
CA ASN A 25 -5.91 -3.49 -0.63
C ASN A 25 -4.87 -3.68 0.46
N LEU A 26 -4.61 -2.63 1.23
CA LEU A 26 -3.81 -2.74 2.44
C LEU A 26 -4.54 -3.64 3.44
N ASN A 27 -3.80 -4.51 4.11
CA ASN A 27 -4.35 -5.18 5.28
C ASN A 27 -4.45 -4.20 6.46
N SER A 28 -5.17 -4.59 7.51
CA SER A 28 -5.36 -3.77 8.72
C SER A 28 -4.01 -3.31 9.29
N LYS A 29 -3.06 -4.25 9.41
CA LYS A 29 -1.73 -4.00 9.97
C LYS A 29 -0.96 -2.94 9.16
N GLN A 30 -0.98 -3.03 7.82
CA GLN A 30 -0.34 -2.07 6.91
C GLN A 30 -0.99 -0.69 6.98
N THR A 31 -2.30 -0.64 7.25
CA THR A 31 -3.04 0.62 7.36
C THR A 31 -2.55 1.44 8.55
N ASP A 32 -2.14 0.78 9.65
CA ASP A 32 -1.62 1.47 10.84
C ASP A 32 -0.32 2.21 10.55
N LEU A 33 0.64 1.56 9.89
CA LEU A 33 1.89 2.22 9.51
C LEU A 33 1.65 3.38 8.55
N VAL A 34 0.74 3.22 7.59
CA VAL A 34 0.36 4.31 6.68
C VAL A 34 -0.24 5.48 7.45
N GLN A 35 -1.09 5.22 8.44
CA GLN A 35 -1.68 6.26 9.26
C GLN A 35 -0.64 7.00 10.10
N ILE A 36 0.27 6.28 10.78
CA ILE A 36 1.35 6.89 11.57
C ILE A 36 2.27 7.71 10.64
N ALA A 37 2.63 7.18 9.47
CA ALA A 37 3.46 7.88 8.48
C ALA A 37 2.81 9.18 8.00
N ALA A 38 1.52 9.12 7.65
CA ALA A 38 0.77 10.27 7.17
C ALA A 38 0.62 11.35 8.24
N LEU A 39 0.33 10.96 9.49
CA LEU A 39 0.24 11.91 10.60
C LEU A 39 1.59 12.54 10.94
N THR A 40 2.66 11.75 10.88
CA THR A 40 4.04 12.22 11.11
C THR A 40 4.46 13.22 10.04
N GLY A 41 4.34 12.85 8.75
CA GLY A 41 4.71 13.73 7.64
C GLY A 41 3.83 14.99 7.53
N LYS A 42 2.62 14.96 8.10
CA LYS A 42 1.76 16.14 8.23
C LYS A 42 2.10 17.01 9.45
N GLY A 43 2.78 16.45 10.46
CA GLY A 43 3.01 17.10 11.74
C GLY A 43 1.75 17.18 12.64
N ASP A 44 0.79 16.27 12.47
CA ASP A 44 -0.45 16.25 13.28
C ASP A 44 -0.21 15.55 14.63
N LEU A 45 0.51 16.26 15.52
CA LEU A 45 0.93 15.76 16.82
C LEU A 45 -0.23 15.48 17.80
N LYS A 46 -1.44 15.97 17.51
CA LYS A 46 -2.61 15.71 18.36
C LYS A 46 -3.13 14.30 18.18
N LYS A 47 -3.11 13.78 16.95
CA LYS A 47 -3.62 12.44 16.60
C LYS A 47 -2.54 11.37 16.58
N LEU A 48 -1.27 11.78 16.49
CA LEU A 48 -0.14 10.87 16.40
C LEU A 48 -0.04 9.90 17.61
N PRO A 49 -0.24 10.32 18.88
CA PRO A 49 -0.16 9.40 20.02
C PRO A 49 -1.18 8.25 19.94
N ASP A 50 -2.41 8.55 19.51
CA ASP A 50 -3.47 7.54 19.38
C ASP A 50 -3.13 6.53 18.28
N ALA A 51 -2.59 7.00 17.14
CA ALA A 51 -2.18 6.12 16.05
C ALA A 51 -0.98 5.23 16.44
N LEU A 52 -0.04 5.76 17.22
CA LEU A 52 1.09 4.99 17.74
C LEU A 52 0.64 3.89 18.71
N ASN A 53 -0.23 4.23 19.66
CA ASN A 53 -0.79 3.26 20.60
C ASN A 53 -1.57 2.17 19.87
N LYS A 54 -2.43 2.56 18.91
CA LYS A 54 -3.15 1.59 18.09
C LYS A 54 -2.20 0.64 17.34
N GLY A 55 -1.14 1.17 16.74
CA GLY A 55 -0.14 0.33 16.07
C GLY A 55 0.51 -0.68 17.02
N LEU A 56 0.86 -0.26 18.24
CA LEU A 56 1.41 -1.16 19.26
C LEU A 56 0.41 -2.22 19.72
N ASP A 57 -0.86 -1.84 19.92
CA ASP A 57 -1.96 -2.75 20.27
C ASP A 57 -2.20 -3.79 19.15
N ASP A 58 -2.05 -3.38 17.89
CA ASP A 58 -2.15 -4.23 16.69
C ASP A 58 -0.87 -5.08 16.45
N GLY A 59 0.08 -5.06 17.40
CA GLY A 59 1.26 -5.93 17.42
C GLY A 59 2.43 -5.44 16.57
N TRP A 60 2.50 -4.15 16.25
CA TRP A 60 3.73 -3.54 15.77
C TRP A 60 4.74 -3.39 16.90
N THR A 61 6.01 -3.61 16.59
CA THR A 61 7.11 -3.36 17.52
C THR A 61 7.53 -1.89 17.47
N ILE A 62 8.13 -1.43 18.56
CA ILE A 62 8.74 -0.10 18.63
C ILE A 62 9.82 0.06 17.56
N GLN A 63 10.56 -0.99 17.23
CA GLN A 63 11.59 -1.00 16.19
C GLN A 63 11.00 -0.77 14.79
N GLU A 64 9.95 -1.49 14.42
CA GLU A 64 9.30 -1.33 13.10
C GLU A 64 8.70 0.09 12.95
N ILE A 65 8.08 0.62 14.00
CA ILE A 65 7.55 1.99 13.98
C ILE A 65 8.70 2.99 13.81
N LYS A 66 9.82 2.82 14.53
CA LYS A 66 11.00 3.69 14.40
C LYS A 66 11.58 3.66 13.00
N GLU A 67 11.69 2.49 12.39
CA GLU A 67 12.17 2.36 11.00
C GLU A 67 11.28 3.15 10.04
N MET A 68 9.96 3.04 10.17
CA MET A 68 9.03 3.83 9.37
C MET A 68 9.18 5.34 9.62
N LEU A 69 9.35 5.79 10.87
CA LEU A 69 9.57 7.22 11.16
C LEU A 69 10.88 7.73 10.56
N ILE A 70 11.94 6.91 10.54
CA ILE A 70 13.20 7.23 9.86
C ILE A 70 12.97 7.39 8.35
N GLN A 71 12.15 6.54 7.73
CA GLN A 71 11.77 6.68 6.32
C GLN A 71 10.99 7.98 6.07
N VAL A 72 10.01 8.30 6.92
CA VAL A 72 9.26 9.56 6.81
C VAL A 72 10.21 10.76 6.92
N TYR A 73 11.13 10.74 7.88
CA TYR A 73 12.14 11.80 8.00
C TYR A 73 12.99 11.94 6.73
N ALA A 74 13.48 10.82 6.18
CA ALA A 74 14.36 10.82 5.02
C ALA A 74 13.68 11.33 3.73
N TYR A 75 12.39 11.03 3.55
CA TYR A 75 11.69 11.28 2.29
C TYR A 75 10.65 12.40 2.34
N ALA A 76 10.10 12.72 3.51
CA ALA A 76 9.06 13.74 3.69
C ALA A 76 9.53 14.96 4.52
N GLY A 77 10.63 14.84 5.27
CA GLY A 77 11.09 15.89 6.19
C GLY A 77 10.25 15.98 7.47
N PHE A 78 10.68 16.87 8.39
CA PHE A 78 9.95 17.23 9.61
C PHE A 78 9.29 18.60 9.46
#